data_AF-A0A6U6FT69-F1
#
_entry.id   AF-A0A6U6FT69-F1
#
_cell.length_a   1.000
_cell.length_b   1.000
_cell.length_c   1.000
_cell.angle_alpha   90.00
_cell.angle_beta   90.00
_cell.angle_gamma   90.00
#
_symmetry.space_group_name_H-M   'P 1'
#
loop_
_entity.id
_entity.type
_entity.pdbx_description
1 polymer ?
#
loop_
_entity_poly.entity_id
_entity_poly.type
_entity_poly.pdbx_seq_one_letter_code
_entity_poly.pdbx_strand_id
1 'polypeptide(L)'
;MTVFEDGEEKEKITLSDMKTKPEMHTMMIEKGFVKKSEEEIAEMKKKIEEAKTEEEERRRKMREERQKKAEERRKQKEEDAAKKEAEDEAAKVETAGAKAEL
;
A
#
# COMPACT_ATOMS: atom_id res chain seq x y z
N MET A 1 -0.63 23.57 19.31
CA MET A 1 -0.21 22.49 20.23
C MET A 1 -1.09 22.59 21.46
N THR A 2 -1.56 21.45 21.96
CA THR A 2 -2.35 21.41 23.19
C THR A 2 -1.55 20.64 24.23
N VAL A 3 -1.37 21.25 25.40
CA VAL A 3 -0.69 20.66 26.54
C VAL A 3 -1.76 20.11 27.49
N PHE A 4 -1.67 18.82 27.77
CA PHE A 4 -2.53 18.13 28.72
C PHE A 4 -1.74 17.82 29.98
N GLU A 5 -2.34 18.04 31.15
CA GLU A 5 -1.79 17.65 32.44
C GLU A 5 -2.84 16.80 33.14
N ASP A 6 -2.47 15.59 33.55
CA ASP A 6 -3.37 14.59 34.15
C ASP A 6 -4.65 14.29 33.34
N GLY A 7 -4.57 14.43 32.01
CA GLY A 7 -5.68 14.17 31.09
C GLY A 7 -6.62 15.36 30.84
N GLU A 8 -6.41 16.49 31.52
CA GLU A 8 -7.17 17.72 31.31
C GLU A 8 -6.40 18.70 30.41
N GLU A 9 -7.11 19.37 29.49
CA GLU A 9 -6.54 20.41 28.63
C GLU A 9 -6.20 21.64 29.48
N LYS A 10 -4.91 21.88 29.73
CA LYS A 10 -4.46 23.06 30.49
C LYS A 10 -4.18 24.25 29.60
N GLU A 11 -3.58 24.03 28.43
CA GLU A 11 -3.06 25.14 27.63
C GLU A 11 -3.05 24.83 26.14
N LYS A 12 -3.57 25.79 25.37
CA LYS A 12 -3.52 25.76 23.91
C LYS A 12 -2.55 26.82 23.43
N ILE A 13 -1.43 26.35 22.89
CA ILE A 13 -0.34 27.20 22.39
C ILE A 13 -0.37 27.21 20.87
N THR A 14 -0.45 28.40 20.27
CA THR A 14 -0.36 28.56 18.81
C THR A 14 1.10 28.63 18.40
N LEU A 15 1.55 27.65 17.61
CA LEU A 15 2.96 27.57 17.20
C LEU A 15 3.38 28.68 16.20
N SER A 16 2.42 29.37 15.59
CA SER A 16 2.68 30.49 14.68
C SER A 16 3.22 31.75 15.37
N ASP A 17 2.98 31.87 16.68
CA ASP A 17 3.41 33.04 17.45
C ASP A 17 4.92 33.02 17.72
N MET A 18 5.54 31.84 17.60
CA MET A 18 6.99 31.64 17.65
C MET A 18 7.58 31.66 16.24
N LYS A 19 8.50 32.59 15.99
CA LYS A 19 9.04 32.84 14.64
C LYS A 19 10.21 31.92 14.32
N THR A 20 10.92 31.44 15.33
CA THR A 20 12.17 30.72 15.13
C THR A 20 12.19 29.34 15.81
N LYS A 21 12.92 28.41 15.19
CA LYS A 21 13.11 27.05 15.72
C LYS A 21 13.73 27.04 17.14
N PRO A 22 14.72 27.89 17.49
CA PRO A 22 15.24 27.98 18.84
C PRO A 22 14.18 28.37 19.88
N GLU A 23 13.33 29.38 19.60
CA GLU A 23 12.25 29.80 20.50
C GLU A 23 11.27 28.65 20.77
N MET A 24 10.88 27.93 19.71
CA MET A 24 10.01 26.75 19.85
C MET A 24 10.67 25.63 20.65
N HIS A 25 11.97 25.38 20.46
CA HIS A 25 12.69 24.35 21.19
C HIS A 25 12.82 24.67 22.69
N THR A 26 13.15 25.92 23.02
CA THR A 26 13.21 26.39 24.40
C THR A 26 11.86 26.25 25.10
N MET A 27 10.77 26.67 24.46
CA MET A 27 9.42 26.49 25.02
C MET A 27 9.09 25.01 25.27
N MET A 28 9.41 24.12 24.34
CA MET A 28 9.21 22.69 24.52
C MET A 28 9.95 22.18 25.77
N ILE A 29 11.21 22.58 25.96
CA ILE A 29 12.00 22.23 27.14
C ILE A 29 11.36 22.78 28.43
N GLU A 30 10.92 24.05 28.43
CA GLU A 30 10.26 24.69 29.58
C GLU A 30 8.96 23.98 29.97
N LYS A 31 8.21 23.46 28.99
CA LYS A 31 7.00 22.66 29.20
C LYS A 31 7.29 21.20 29.55
N GLY A 32 8.56 20.84 29.75
CA GLY A 32 8.99 19.51 30.19
C GLY A 32 9.25 18.50 29.06
N PHE A 33 9.21 18.91 27.79
CA PHE A 33 9.55 18.02 26.67
C PHE A 33 11.08 17.89 26.57
N VAL A 34 11.59 16.77 27.06
CA VAL A 34 13.02 16.43 26.97
C VAL A 34 13.27 15.63 25.69
N LYS A 35 14.40 15.92 25.04
CA LYS A 35 14.86 15.10 23.91
C LYS A 35 15.22 13.71 24.44
N LYS A 36 14.69 12.67 23.79
CA LYS A 36 15.08 11.28 24.04
C LYS A 36 16.59 11.09 23.91
N SER A 37 17.13 10.10 24.63
CA SER A 37 18.55 9.78 24.57
C SER A 37 18.96 9.35 23.15
N GLU A 38 20.26 9.43 22.84
CA GLU A 38 20.75 8.98 21.54
C GLU A 38 20.50 7.48 21.32
N GLU A 39 20.55 6.68 22.38
CA GLU A 39 20.25 5.25 22.36
C GLU A 39 18.77 4.98 22.02
N GLU A 40 17.83 5.69 22.66
CA GLU A 40 16.40 5.58 22.35
C GLU A 40 16.09 6.02 20.92
N ILE A 41 16.77 7.07 20.45
CA ILE A 41 16.65 7.55 19.07
C ILE A 41 17.18 6.49 18.09
N ALA A 42 18.30 5.86 18.40
CA ALA A 42 18.89 4.80 17.58
C ALA A 42 17.97 3.57 17.52
N GLU A 43 17.40 3.16 18.66
CA GLU A 43 16.49 2.02 18.72
C GLU A 43 15.19 2.29 17.92
N MET A 44 14.62 3.48 18.04
CA MET A 44 13.46 3.87 17.23
C MET A 44 13.79 3.89 15.73
N LYS A 45 14.95 4.43 15.34
CA LYS A 45 15.39 4.43 13.95
C LYS A 45 15.52 3.00 13.41
N LYS A 46 16.12 2.10 14.17
CA LYS A 46 16.25 0.69 13.82
C LYS A 46 14.89 0.03 13.62
N LYS A 47 13.95 0.21 14.55
CA LYS A 47 12.57 -0.31 14.41
C LYS A 47 11.85 0.23 13.17
N ILE A 48 12.02 1.52 12.87
CA ILE A 48 11.44 2.13 11.67
C ILE A 48 12.04 1.53 10.39
N GLU A 49 13.35 1.27 10.39
CA GLU A 49 14.04 0.68 9.24
C GLU A 49 13.59 -0.78 9.01
N GLU A 50 13.51 -1.58 10.08
CA GLU A 50 12.98 -2.95 10.03
C GLU A 50 11.52 -2.99 9.55
N ALA A 51 10.68 -2.07 10.02
CA ALA A 51 9.28 -1.99 9.56
C ALA A 51 9.18 -1.62 8.07
N LYS A 52 10.07 -0.75 7.57
CA LYS A 52 10.11 -0.36 6.16
C LYS A 52 10.53 -1.51 5.25
N THR A 53 11.54 -2.28 5.65
CA THR A 53 12.00 -3.42 4.85
C THR A 53 10.94 -4.51 4.80
N GLU A 54 10.26 -4.78 5.91
CA GLU A 54 9.13 -5.74 5.95
C GLU A 54 7.96 -5.28 5.08
N GLU A 55 7.60 -3.98 5.12
CA GLU A 55 6.55 -3.44 4.27
C GLU A 55 6.92 -3.54 2.78
N GLU A 56 8.17 -3.23 2.43
CA GLU A 56 8.65 -3.32 1.05
C GLU A 56 8.62 -4.76 0.52
N GLU A 57 9.05 -5.73 1.33
CA GLU A 57 9.00 -7.15 0.98
C GLU A 57 7.55 -7.63 0.80
N ARG A 58 6.65 -7.22 1.70
CA ARG A 58 5.21 -7.53 1.59
C ARG A 58 4.61 -6.92 0.32
N ARG A 59 4.94 -5.67 -0.01
CA ARG A 59 4.49 -5.02 -1.26
C ARG A 59 5.01 -5.75 -2.48
N ARG A 60 6.26 -6.20 -2.47
CA ARG A 60 6.86 -6.99 -3.55
C ARG A 60 6.11 -8.30 -3.75
N LYS A 61 5.88 -9.08 -2.69
CA LYS A 61 5.12 -10.35 -2.76
C LYS A 61 3.72 -10.15 -3.33
N MET A 62 3.00 -9.11 -2.88
CA MET A 62 1.67 -8.81 -3.44
C MET A 62 1.71 -8.43 -4.92
N ARG A 63 2.75 -7.73 -5.39
CA ARG A 63 2.91 -7.40 -6.81
C ARG A 63 3.17 -8.65 -7.64
N GLU A 64 4.06 -9.52 -7.18
CA GLU A 64 4.38 -10.79 -7.86
C GLU A 64 3.14 -11.71 -7.94
N GLU A 65 2.36 -11.81 -6.86
CA GLU A 65 1.12 -12.59 -6.85
C GLU A 65 0.07 -12.03 -7.82
N ARG A 66 -0.11 -10.71 -7.85
CA ARG A 66 -1.01 -10.04 -8.80
C ARG A 66 -0.59 -10.26 -10.25
N GLN A 67 0.71 -10.21 -10.53
CA GLN A 67 1.23 -10.46 -11.88
C GLN A 67 0.97 -11.91 -12.31
N LYS A 68 1.26 -12.89 -11.45
CA LYS A 68 0.96 -14.30 -11.73
C LYS A 68 -0.52 -14.52 -12.02
N LYS A 69 -1.40 -13.99 -11.16
CA LYS A 69 -2.85 -14.12 -11.34
C LYS A 69 -3.36 -13.44 -12.61
N ALA A 70 -2.75 -12.31 -13.00
CA ALA A 70 -3.10 -11.63 -14.25
C ALA A 70 -2.67 -12.45 -15.47
N GLU A 71 -1.50 -13.08 -15.42
CA GLU A 71 -1.00 -13.95 -16.49
C GLU A 71 -1.85 -15.22 -16.64
N GLU A 72 -2.22 -15.87 -15.53
CA GLU A 72 -3.11 -17.04 -15.53
C GLU A 72 -4.47 -16.70 -16.15
N ARG A 73 -5.08 -15.58 -15.74
CA ARG A 73 -6.36 -15.13 -16.32
C ARG A 73 -6.24 -14.79 -17.80
N ARG A 74 -5.09 -14.31 -18.25
CA ARG A 74 -4.85 -14.03 -19.67
C ARG A 74 -4.77 -15.34 -20.46
N LYS A 75 -3.99 -16.32 -19.99
CA LYS A 75 -3.91 -17.65 -20.62
C LYS A 75 -5.27 -18.32 -20.69
N GLN A 76 -6.03 -18.27 -19.60
CA GLN A 76 -7.38 -18.84 -19.56
C GLN A 76 -8.31 -18.20 -20.59
N LYS A 77 -8.27 -16.87 -20.74
CA LYS A 77 -9.04 -16.16 -21.77
C LYS A 77 -8.62 -16.52 -23.19
N GLU A 78 -7.32 -16.70 -23.43
CA GLU A 78 -6.79 -17.11 -24.73
C GLU A 78 -7.25 -18.55 -25.07
N GLU A 79 -7.22 -19.47 -24.09
CA GLU A 79 -7.75 -20.84 -24.25
C GLU A 79 -9.26 -20.89 -24.48
N ASP A 80 -10.05 -20.12 -23.71
CA ASP A 80 -11.50 -20.06 -23.87
C ASP A 80 -11.89 -19.45 -25.23
N ALA A 81 -11.16 -18.44 -25.71
CA ALA A 81 -11.38 -17.86 -27.03
C ALA A 81 -11.08 -18.87 -28.15
N ALA A 82 -9.96 -19.60 -28.05
CA ALA A 82 -9.59 -20.62 -29.03
C ALA A 82 -10.59 -21.79 -29.07
N LYS A 83 -11.08 -22.24 -27.91
CA LYS A 83 -12.14 -23.26 -27.85
C LYS A 83 -13.42 -22.80 -28.51
N LYS A 84 -13.83 -21.55 -28.25
CA LYS A 84 -15.05 -20.98 -28.82
C LYS A 84 -14.96 -20.83 -30.34
N GLU A 85 -13.80 -20.39 -30.87
CA GLU A 85 -13.57 -20.35 -32.31
C GLU A 85 -13.63 -21.75 -32.94
N ALA A 86 -13.05 -22.76 -32.30
CA ALA A 86 -13.11 -24.14 -32.78
C ALA A 86 -14.55 -24.72 -32.76
N GLU A 87 -15.34 -24.43 -31.73
CA GLU A 87 -16.77 -24.81 -31.68
C GLU A 87 -17.60 -24.10 -32.75
N ASP A 88 -17.41 -22.79 -32.94
CA ASP A 88 -18.09 -22.01 -33.98
C ASP A 88 -17.71 -22.49 -35.40
N GLU A 89 -16.46 -22.91 -35.61
CA GLU A 89 -16.00 -23.48 -36.88
C GLU A 89 -16.60 -24.88 -37.12
N ALA A 90 -16.60 -25.76 -36.11
CA ALA A 90 -17.22 -27.07 -36.19
C ALA A 90 -18.73 -27.00 -36.48
N ALA A 91 -19.46 -26.08 -35.83
CA ALA A 91 -20.89 -25.88 -36.05
C ALA A 91 -21.21 -25.37 -37.46
N LYS A 92 -20.32 -24.56 -38.07
CA LYS A 92 -20.46 -24.12 -39.47
C LYS A 92 -20.24 -25.26 -40.47
N VAL A 93 -19.31 -26.17 -40.20
CA VAL A 93 -19.04 -27.32 -41.08
C VAL A 93 -20.21 -28.32 -41.03
N GLU A 94 -20.78 -28.60 -39.86
CA GLU A 94 -21.97 -29.46 -39.72
C GLU A 94 -23.20 -28.89 -40.44
N THR A 95 -23.44 -27.59 -40.32
CA THR A 95 -24.60 -26.93 -40.97
C THR A 95 -24.44 -26.77 -42.48
N ALA A 96 -23.21 -26.72 -43.00
CA ALA A 96 -22.92 -26.74 -44.43
C ALA A 96 -23.09 -28.14 -45.04
N GLY A 97 -22.71 -29.21 -44.34
CA GLY A 97 -22.93 -30.60 -44.75
C GLY A 97 -24.41 -30.97 -44.83
N ALA A 98 -25.21 -30.56 -43.83
CA ALA A 98 -26.65 -30.82 -43.80
C ALA A 98 -27.47 -30.12 -44.89
N LYS A 99 -26.94 -29.06 -45.53
CA LYS A 99 -27.57 -28.36 -46.66
C LYS A 99 -27.22 -28.94 -48.03
N ALA A 100 -26.26 -29.86 -48.12
CA ALA A 100 -25.81 -30.45 -49.39
C ALA A 100 -26.49 -31.80 -49.73
N GLU A 101 -27.28 -32.37 -48.83
CA GLU A 101 -28.00 -33.65 -49.01
C GLU A 101 -29.53 -33.51 -49.22
N LEU A 102 -30.05 -32.29 -49.43
CA LEU A 102 -31.46 -31.99 -49.77
C LEU A 102 -31.57 -31.45 -51.20
#